data_AF-A0A2G9UZ15-F1
#
_entry.id   AF-A0A2G9UZ15-F1
#
_cell.length_a   1.000
_cell.length_b   1.000
_cell.length_c   1.000
_cell.angle_alpha   90.00
_cell.angle_beta   90.00
_cell.angle_gamma   90.00
#
_symmetry.space_group_name_H-M   'P 1'
#
loop_
_entity.id
_entity.type
_entity.pdbx_description
1 polymer ?
#
loop_
_entity_poly.entity_id
_entity_poly.type
_entity_poly.pdbx_seq_one_letter_code
_entity_poly.pdbx_strand_id
1 'polypeptide(L)'
;MWNANTPTSEDCLYVNVFTPGKVDPNRRLAVMVWVYGGGFWSGTSTLEVYDGRILPVEENVILVSMNYRVSMLGFLYLGKREAPGNMGLWDQQLALKWVSFGTLFRWNDGMTTTLMDDISPRIS
;
A
#
# COMPACT_ATOMS: atom_id res chain seq x y z
N MET A 1 -14.58 -11.16 5.44
CA MET A 1 -14.37 -9.70 5.58
C MET A 1 -13.33 -9.20 4.59
N TRP A 2 -12.20 -9.91 4.42
CA TRP A 2 -11.11 -9.56 3.47
C TRP A 2 -11.27 -10.15 2.05
N ASN A 3 -12.48 -10.19 1.51
CA ASN A 3 -12.72 -10.75 0.17
C ASN A 3 -12.61 -9.65 -0.88
N ALA A 4 -12.00 -9.95 -2.02
CA ALA A 4 -11.92 -9.00 -3.12
C ALA A 4 -13.33 -8.56 -3.57
N ASN A 5 -13.52 -7.25 -3.71
CA ASN A 5 -14.73 -6.63 -4.25
C ASN A 5 -14.57 -6.21 -5.73
N THR A 6 -13.42 -6.53 -6.32
CA THR A 6 -13.05 -6.27 -7.72
C THR A 6 -12.65 -7.59 -8.39
N PRO A 7 -12.63 -7.66 -9.74
CA PRO A 7 -12.20 -8.86 -10.43
C PRO A 7 -10.77 -9.29 -10.03
N THR A 8 -10.60 -10.55 -9.65
CA THR A 8 -9.31 -11.10 -9.25
C THR A 8 -8.43 -11.37 -10.46
N SER A 9 -7.20 -10.85 -10.45
CA SER A 9 -6.19 -11.04 -11.49
C SER A 9 -4.79 -11.17 -10.85
N GLU A 10 -3.86 -11.85 -11.51
CA GLU A 10 -2.43 -11.82 -11.13
C GLU A 10 -1.78 -10.48 -11.49
N ASP A 11 -2.33 -9.78 -12.48
CA ASP A 11 -2.06 -8.37 -12.73
C ASP A 11 -2.81 -7.53 -11.69
N CYS A 12 -2.25 -7.44 -10.49
CA CYS A 12 -2.87 -6.77 -9.34
C CYS A 12 -2.01 -5.69 -8.69
N LEU A 13 -0.75 -5.50 -9.15
CA LEU A 13 0.22 -4.57 -8.55
C LEU A 13 -0.08 -3.11 -8.89
N TYR A 14 -1.16 -2.61 -8.32
CA TYR A 14 -1.64 -1.23 -8.46
C TYR A 14 -1.50 -0.46 -7.15
N VAL A 15 -1.32 0.84 -7.29
CA VAL A 15 -1.26 1.80 -6.19
C VAL A 15 -2.39 2.82 -6.38
N ASN A 16 -3.15 3.09 -5.32
CA ASN A 16 -4.17 4.13 -5.30
C ASN A 16 -3.63 5.34 -4.55
N VAL A 17 -3.79 6.52 -5.13
CA VAL A 17 -3.37 7.79 -4.55
C VAL A 17 -4.59 8.66 -4.32
N PHE A 18 -4.80 9.08 -3.08
CA PHE A 18 -5.87 9.97 -2.68
C PHE A 18 -5.28 11.28 -2.16
N THR A 19 -5.75 12.39 -2.71
CA THR A 19 -5.26 13.74 -2.39
C THR A 19 -6.39 14.60 -1.81
N PRO A 20 -6.10 15.49 -0.85
CA PRO A 20 -7.07 16.45 -0.35
C PRO A 20 -7.31 17.55 -1.38
N GLY A 21 -8.22 17.28 -2.32
CA GLY A 21 -8.74 18.25 -3.29
C GLY A 21 -7.73 19.29 -3.80
N LYS A 22 -7.95 20.57 -3.45
CA LYS A 22 -7.03 21.66 -3.79
C LYS A 22 -5.81 21.66 -2.87
N VAL A 23 -4.74 21.03 -3.33
CA VAL A 23 -3.43 21.09 -2.67
C VAL A 23 -2.72 22.39 -3.06
N ASP A 24 -2.35 23.20 -2.08
CA ASP A 24 -1.44 24.34 -2.29
C ASP A 24 -0.06 23.81 -2.70
N PRO A 25 0.47 24.17 -3.89
CA PRO A 25 1.78 23.73 -4.35
C PRO A 25 2.94 24.06 -3.40
N ASN A 26 2.76 25.04 -2.51
CA ASN A 26 3.76 25.47 -1.54
C ASN A 26 3.63 24.75 -0.19
N ARG A 27 2.54 24.02 0.05
CA ARG A 27 2.29 23.33 1.31
C ARG A 27 2.80 21.89 1.24
N ARG A 28 3.57 21.51 2.27
CA ARG A 28 4.04 20.14 2.45
C ARG A 28 2.94 19.34 3.14
N LEU A 29 2.49 18.27 2.50
CA LEU A 29 1.53 17.33 3.09
C LEU A 29 2.27 16.07 3.54
N ALA A 30 1.86 15.50 4.66
CA ALA A 30 2.32 14.19 5.08
C ALA A 30 1.76 13.12 4.12
N VAL A 31 2.55 12.07 3.88
CA VAL A 31 2.13 10.93 3.06
C VAL A 31 1.89 9.74 3.99
N MET A 32 0.66 9.27 4.03
CA MET A 32 0.28 8.07 4.77
C MET A 32 0.16 6.91 3.80
N VAL A 33 0.86 5.81 4.09
CA VAL A 33 0.85 4.61 3.26
C VAL A 33 0.12 3.49 4.01
N TRP A 34 -0.95 2.98 3.40
CA TRP A 34 -1.80 1.94 3.95
C TRP A 34 -1.51 0.58 3.33
N VAL A 35 -1.24 -0.41 4.17
CA VAL A 35 -1.05 -1.82 3.81
C VAL A 35 -2.18 -2.63 4.41
N TYR A 36 -3.00 -3.24 3.56
CA TYR A 36 -4.10 -4.06 4.08
C TYR A 36 -3.59 -5.36 4.72
N GLY A 37 -4.33 -5.79 5.74
CA GLY A 37 -4.19 -7.10 6.36
C GLY A 37 -4.89 -8.23 5.64
N GLY A 38 -4.97 -9.38 6.32
CA GLY A 38 -5.57 -10.60 5.77
C GLY A 38 -4.67 -11.81 5.90
N GLY A 39 -3.73 -11.79 6.85
CA GLY A 39 -2.87 -12.93 7.19
C GLY A 39 -1.98 -13.40 6.05
N PHE A 40 -1.62 -12.50 5.12
CA PHE A 40 -0.86 -12.78 3.91
C PHE A 40 -1.51 -13.75 2.92
N TRP A 41 -2.76 -14.18 3.11
CA TRP A 41 -3.46 -15.10 2.19
C TRP A 41 -4.64 -14.48 1.46
N SER A 42 -5.16 -13.36 1.95
CA SER A 42 -6.28 -12.59 1.37
C SER A 42 -6.12 -11.10 1.65
N GLY A 43 -7.03 -10.28 1.12
CA GLY A 43 -7.03 -8.82 1.26
C GLY A 43 -6.95 -8.09 -0.09
N THR A 44 -7.38 -6.83 -0.08
CA THR A 44 -7.24 -5.90 -1.21
C THR A 44 -7.30 -4.47 -0.69
N SER A 45 -6.63 -3.54 -1.36
CA SER A 45 -6.67 -2.12 -1.04
C SER A 45 -8.00 -1.46 -1.45
N THR A 46 -8.86 -2.19 -2.16
CA THR A 46 -10.11 -1.67 -2.75
C THR A 46 -11.34 -1.83 -1.87
N LEU A 47 -11.21 -2.40 -0.66
CA LEU A 47 -12.34 -2.59 0.25
C LEU A 47 -12.96 -1.25 0.67
N GLU A 48 -14.28 -1.25 0.84
CA GLU A 48 -15.03 -0.05 1.26
C GLU A 48 -14.59 0.47 2.64
N VAL A 49 -14.14 -0.42 3.53
CA VAL A 49 -13.58 -0.02 4.85
C VAL A 49 -12.27 0.77 4.72
N TYR A 50 -11.58 0.67 3.58
CA TYR A 50 -10.35 1.40 3.27
C TYR A 50 -10.58 2.57 2.31
N ASP A 51 -11.81 3.07 2.24
CA ASP A 51 -12.17 4.18 1.38
C ASP A 51 -11.33 5.43 1.70
N GLY A 52 -10.44 5.77 0.78
CA GLY A 52 -9.49 6.87 0.91
C GLY A 52 -10.07 8.25 0.64
N ARG A 53 -11.40 8.44 0.56
CA ARG A 53 -12.00 9.73 0.23
C ARG A 53 -12.10 10.71 1.40
N ILE A 54 -12.32 10.21 2.62
CA ILE A 54 -12.62 11.06 3.79
C ILE A 54 -11.34 11.50 4.48
N LEU A 55 -10.49 10.54 4.85
CA LEU A 55 -9.32 10.78 5.69
C LEU A 55 -8.32 11.81 5.11
N PRO A 56 -7.98 11.79 3.81
CA PRO A 56 -7.13 12.81 3.20
C PRO A 56 -7.66 14.23 3.40
N VAL A 57 -8.98 14.42 3.25
CA VAL A 57 -9.63 15.73 3.31
C VAL A 57 -9.68 16.27 4.73
N GLU A 58 -10.04 15.43 5.69
CA GLU A 58 -10.15 15.83 7.11
C GLU A 58 -8.78 16.14 7.72
N GLU A 59 -7.78 15.29 7.48
CA GLU A 59 -6.45 15.41 8.11
C GLU A 59 -5.44 16.18 7.24
N ASN A 60 -5.86 16.59 6.03
CA ASN A 60 -5.01 17.24 5.04
C ASN A 60 -3.70 16.45 4.78
N VAL A 61 -3.87 15.16 4.49
CA VAL A 61 -2.79 14.21 4.20
C VAL A 61 -2.97 13.58 2.84
N ILE A 62 -1.88 13.12 2.22
CA ILE A 62 -1.96 12.27 1.05
C ILE A 62 -2.05 10.84 1.53
N LEU A 63 -3.08 10.10 1.12
CA LEU A 63 -3.20 8.68 1.41
C LEU A 63 -2.81 7.87 0.19
N VAL A 64 -1.93 6.90 0.38
CA VAL A 64 -1.52 5.95 -0.64
C VAL A 64 -1.88 4.56 -0.13
N SER A 65 -2.60 3.78 -0.93
CA SER A 65 -2.83 2.36 -0.65
C SER A 65 -2.31 1.51 -1.80
N MET A 66 -1.89 0.28 -1.52
CA MET A 66 -1.24 -0.57 -2.52
C MET A 66 -1.69 -2.01 -2.42
N ASN A 67 -1.68 -2.68 -3.57
CA ASN A 67 -1.82 -4.11 -3.67
C ASN A 67 -0.46 -4.80 -3.70
N TYR A 68 -0.40 -5.95 -3.04
CA TYR A 68 0.75 -6.85 -3.04
C TYR A 68 0.27 -8.28 -3.20
N ARG A 69 1.13 -9.15 -3.76
CA ARG A 69 0.77 -10.56 -3.94
C ARG A 69 0.54 -11.23 -2.59
N VAL A 70 -0.52 -12.02 -2.51
CA VAL A 70 -0.91 -12.81 -1.33
C VAL A 70 -0.86 -14.31 -1.62
N SER A 71 -0.99 -15.11 -0.57
CA SER A 71 -0.99 -16.57 -0.60
C SER A 71 0.27 -17.12 -1.27
N MET A 72 0.16 -18.26 -1.95
CA MET A 72 1.27 -18.90 -2.66
C MET A 72 1.92 -17.98 -3.71
N LEU A 73 1.17 -17.08 -4.34
CA LEU A 73 1.70 -16.15 -5.36
C LEU A 73 2.66 -15.12 -4.76
N GLY A 74 2.47 -14.74 -3.50
CA GLY A 74 3.32 -13.77 -2.80
C GLY A 74 4.38 -14.41 -1.90
N PHE A 75 4.12 -15.61 -1.37
CA PHE A 75 4.88 -16.15 -0.23
C PHE A 75 5.36 -17.59 -0.42
N LEU A 76 5.25 -18.17 -1.62
CA LEU A 76 5.83 -19.49 -1.90
C LEU A 76 7.36 -19.47 -1.73
N TYR A 77 7.85 -20.37 -0.89
CA TYR A 77 9.28 -20.61 -0.67
C TYR A 77 9.62 -22.08 -0.93
N LEU A 78 10.54 -22.33 -1.86
CA LEU A 78 11.02 -23.69 -2.18
C LEU A 78 12.53 -23.85 -1.95
N GLY A 79 13.21 -22.84 -1.38
CA GLY A 79 14.68 -22.83 -1.28
C GLY A 79 15.39 -22.81 -2.65
N LYS A 80 14.69 -22.39 -3.70
CA LYS A 80 15.20 -22.27 -5.07
C LYS A 80 15.20 -20.81 -5.51
N ARG A 81 16.05 -20.48 -6.50
CA ARG A 81 16.16 -19.12 -7.03
C ARG A 81 14.86 -18.63 -7.67
N GLU A 82 14.09 -19.55 -8.25
CA GLU A 82 12.80 -19.25 -8.91
C GLU A 82 11.66 -19.03 -7.91
N ALA A 83 11.79 -19.52 -6.67
CA ALA A 83 10.83 -19.36 -5.59
C ALA A 83 11.55 -19.00 -4.28
N PRO A 84 12.11 -17.78 -4.21
CA PRO A 84 12.93 -17.32 -3.09
C PRO A 84 12.11 -16.92 -1.85
N GLY A 85 10.77 -16.92 -1.93
CA GLY A 85 9.87 -16.44 -0.88
C GLY A 85 9.77 -14.92 -0.83
N ASN A 86 8.86 -14.42 0.01
CA ASN A 86 8.68 -13.01 0.34
C ASN A 86 8.42 -12.07 -0.84
N MET A 87 7.96 -12.58 -1.99
CA MET A 87 7.64 -11.77 -3.16
C MET A 87 6.59 -10.69 -2.85
N GLY A 88 5.60 -10.98 -2.00
CA GLY A 88 4.62 -9.99 -1.51
C GLY A 88 5.25 -8.86 -0.70
N LEU A 89 6.32 -9.12 0.06
CA LEU A 89 7.07 -8.07 0.78
C LEU A 89 7.94 -7.24 -0.17
N TRP A 90 8.52 -7.88 -1.19
CA TRP A 90 9.23 -7.17 -2.26
C TRP A 90 8.30 -6.25 -3.04
N ASP A 91 7.05 -6.64 -3.27
CA ASP A 91 6.03 -5.77 -3.88
C ASP A 91 5.76 -4.53 -3.02
N GLN A 92 5.57 -4.71 -1.70
CA GLN A 92 5.40 -3.60 -0.76
C GLN A 92 6.63 -2.66 -0.76
N GLN A 93 7.84 -3.22 -0.75
CA GLN A 93 9.06 -2.42 -0.81
C GLN A 93 9.19 -1.65 -2.12
N LEU A 94 8.81 -2.26 -3.25
CA LEU A 94 8.82 -1.61 -4.55
C LEU A 94 7.83 -0.43 -4.58
N ALA A 95 6.62 -0.62 -4.05
CA ALA A 95 5.64 0.44 -3.95
C ALA A 95 6.09 1.57 -3.02
N LEU A 96 6.72 1.26 -1.88
CA LEU A 96 7.32 2.29 -1.00
C LEU A 96 8.43 3.08 -1.69
N LYS A 97 9.29 2.39 -2.46
CA LYS A 97 10.29 3.06 -3.31
C LYS A 97 9.62 3.94 -4.35
N TRP A 98 8.55 3.46 -4.99
CA TRP A 98 7.80 4.24 -5.96
C TRP A 98 7.19 5.50 -5.34
N VAL A 99 6.64 5.42 -4.11
CA VAL A 99 6.13 6.58 -3.37
C VAL A 99 7.26 7.57 -3.03
N SER A 100 8.44 7.07 -2.65
CA SER A 100 9.58 7.90 -2.27
C SER A 100 10.27 8.58 -3.46
N PHE A 101 10.40 7.88 -4.60
CA PHE A 101 11.07 8.41 -5.80
C PHE A 101 10.12 9.03 -6.82
N GLY A 102 8.81 8.82 -6.66
CA GLY A 102 7.79 9.29 -7.59
C GLY A 102 7.71 10.81 -7.66
N THR A 103 7.79 11.37 -8.86
CA THR A 103 7.74 12.82 -9.13
C THR A 103 6.44 13.52 -8.72
N LEU A 104 5.39 12.74 -8.39
CA LEU A 104 4.11 13.25 -7.88
C LEU A 104 4.24 13.85 -6.48
N PHE A 105 5.14 13.30 -5.66
CA PHE A 105 5.45 13.79 -4.32
C PHE A 105 6.87 14.29 -4.39
N ARG A 106 7.07 15.61 -4.54
CA ARG A 106 8.42 16.20 -4.49
C ARG A 106 8.98 15.96 -3.09
N TRP A 107 9.62 14.81 -2.92
CA TRP A 107 10.20 14.35 -1.67
C TRP A 107 11.37 15.29 -1.35
N ASN A 108 11.12 16.25 -0.47
CA ASN A 108 12.12 17.14 0.11
C ASN A 108 12.14 16.90 1.62
N ASP A 109 13.24 17.28 2.30
CA ASP A 109 13.66 16.98 3.69
C ASP A 109 12.68 17.27 4.86
N GLY A 110 11.38 17.41 4.61
CA GLY A 110 10.34 17.50 5.64
C GLY A 110 9.03 16.77 5.30
N MET A 111 9.02 15.84 4.34
CA MET A 111 7.89 14.92 4.18
C MET A 111 8.03 13.74 5.15
N THR A 112 7.05 13.59 6.05
CA THR A 112 6.94 12.41 6.91
C THR A 112 6.11 11.36 6.19
N THR A 113 6.69 10.17 6.00
CA THR A 113 5.97 8.99 5.50
C THR A 113 5.62 8.09 6.68
N THR A 114 4.33 7.87 6.89
CA THR A 114 3.84 6.96 7.95
C THR A 114 3.30 5.70 7.31
N LEU A 115 3.88 4.55 7.68
CA LEU A 115 3.38 3.24 7.30
C LEU A 115 2.33 2.79 8.32
N MET A 116 1.16 2.39 7.85
CA MET A 116 0.12 1.77 8.67
C MET A 116 -0.29 0.43 8.08
N ASP A 117 -0.37 -0.59 8.93
CA ASP A 117 -0.84 -1.93 8.61
C ASP A 117 -2.07 -2.30 9.44
N ASP A 118 -2.99 -3.03 8.82
CA ASP A 118 -4.06 -3.72 9.53
C ASP A 118 -3.66 -5.20 9.69
N ILE A 119 -3.69 -5.73 10.90
CA ILE A 119 -3.47 -7.15 11.28
C ILE A 119 -2.42 -7.88 10.39
N SER A 120 -1.14 -7.78 10.79
CA SER A 120 -0.18 -8.87 10.63
C SER A 120 -0.21 -9.74 11.90
N PRO A 121 -0.09 -11.08 11.82
CA PRO A 121 -0.07 -11.91 13.03
C PRO A 121 1.08 -11.43 13.91
N ARG A 122 0.75 -11.10 15.17
CA ARG A 122 1.73 -10.77 16.20
C ARG A 122 2.75 -11.90 16.22
N ILE A 123 4.02 -11.57 15.97
CA ILE A 123 5.11 -12.54 16.06
C ILE A 123 5.11 -13.05 17.52
N SER A 124 4.82 -14.34 17.69
CA SER A 124 4.96 -15.06 18.96
C SER A 124 6.43 -15.30 19.29
#